data_AF-A0A2U1MNU2-F1
#
_entry.id   AF-A0A2U1MNU2-F1
#
_cell.length_a   1.000
_cell.length_b   1.000
_cell.length_c   1.000
_cell.angle_alpha   90.00
_cell.angle_beta   90.00
_cell.angle_gamma   90.00
#
_symmetry.space_group_name_H-M   'P 1'
#
loop_
_entity.id
_entity.type
_entity.pdbx_description
1 polymer ?
#
loop_
_entity_poly.entity_id
_entity_poly.type
_entity_poly.pdbx_seq_one_letter_code
_entity_poly.pdbx_strand_id
1 'polypeptide(L)'
;MESWTGKSINWSITMAISDFYALNPNYRTRLVLHTTDSKGDSVEALSAVDHLLNNMKVQAIIGPETQLQSKLLALFANKAKVPIFSFAAPSSKEYPYLFQIKEDESTMAKSIVALVESYYWRNVTFIYEDTDDGRDILPFLVEAFHDVNIRISHRSAISASVTLDEIAKELRKIISFHTTIIIVHTSPSLASKLFLNARKLGMVGKEHAWILTEKTVDVFQSTNFDVIESLQGALGLRPYVPASSRLYNLKARWHNYFYRKYPTSVTKEVPVPAIRAYDTVWALAESFEKAEVPRYGVSVLNEVLKVKLNGISGEFQLSEGKVLSNGYDIMTAIDYGEMRVGYWTPLEGIRRAHLPIHLYSGLGKEAVNWRGGPTTAPKGRVLQTTPTKELKIGVLRTKPFKYFTDVTYDVEKNVTNATGFSKDVFDACLRGLLYKVPYVFISYENATYDDLVWKVYNQEIDAVVGDSTILPNRSEYVDFTATYSDLGVGTVGKIKEHDMWFFLKPLHWGVWLTSIGSLITTCIVIWIIENMNKEPKGPPSQYIGFGSIFWLILLTIFFAQSSLSFSLRDIEEKAVKIRIFYLVTRGAYLDHWIHSNIDFTVDSRAI
;
A
#
# COMPACT_ATOMS: atom_id res chain seq x y z
N MET A 1 -34.45 -8.39 -28.19
CA MET A 1 -33.99 -9.65 -28.81
C MET A 1 -33.10 -9.44 -30.03
N GLU A 2 -33.14 -8.28 -30.70
CA GLU A 2 -32.22 -8.01 -31.83
C GLU A 2 -30.77 -7.74 -31.42
N SER A 3 -30.53 -7.28 -30.19
CA SER A 3 -29.20 -7.02 -29.64
C SER A 3 -28.37 -8.30 -29.52
N TRP A 4 -27.03 -8.16 -29.56
CA TRP A 4 -26.12 -9.30 -29.39
C TRP A 4 -26.33 -10.03 -28.05
N THR A 5 -26.47 -9.24 -26.98
CA THR A 5 -26.73 -9.73 -25.62
C THR A 5 -28.09 -10.44 -25.56
N GLY A 6 -29.15 -9.83 -26.09
CA GLY A 6 -30.49 -10.44 -26.12
C GLY A 6 -30.54 -11.74 -26.92
N LYS A 7 -29.85 -11.82 -28.07
CA LYS A 7 -29.72 -13.07 -28.84
C LYS A 7 -29.01 -14.16 -28.02
N SER A 8 -27.94 -13.80 -27.33
CA SER A 8 -27.14 -14.72 -26.52
C SER A 8 -27.91 -15.21 -25.29
N ILE A 9 -28.66 -14.32 -24.62
CA ILE A 9 -29.55 -14.66 -23.50
C ILE A 9 -30.62 -15.64 -23.97
N ASN A 10 -31.33 -15.32 -25.05
CA ASN A 10 -32.40 -16.19 -25.57
C ASN A 10 -31.87 -17.59 -25.96
N TRP A 11 -30.72 -17.63 -26.62
CA TRP A 11 -30.06 -18.90 -26.94
C TRP A 11 -29.70 -19.68 -25.68
N SER A 12 -29.13 -19.02 -24.68
CA SER A 12 -28.71 -19.66 -23.43
C SER A 12 -29.89 -20.19 -22.62
N ILE A 13 -31.01 -19.45 -22.58
CA ILE A 13 -32.27 -19.91 -21.97
C ILE A 13 -32.78 -21.17 -22.69
N THR A 14 -32.79 -21.16 -24.02
CA THR A 14 -33.25 -22.31 -24.82
C THR A 14 -32.38 -23.55 -24.57
N MET A 15 -31.05 -23.37 -24.54
CA MET A 15 -30.12 -24.46 -24.24
C MET A 15 -30.26 -24.95 -22.80
N ALA A 16 -30.48 -24.06 -21.84
CA ALA A 16 -30.68 -24.42 -20.45
C ALA A 16 -31.91 -25.32 -20.25
N ILE A 17 -33.05 -24.98 -20.86
CA ILE A 17 -34.26 -25.81 -20.82
C ILE A 17 -33.97 -27.20 -21.43
N SER A 18 -33.37 -27.24 -22.62
CA SER A 18 -33.06 -28.49 -23.30
C SER A 18 -32.11 -29.38 -22.49
N ASP A 19 -31.02 -28.81 -21.98
CA ASP A 19 -29.99 -29.55 -21.25
C ASP A 19 -30.52 -30.05 -19.89
N PHE A 20 -31.31 -29.24 -19.19
CA PHE A 20 -31.89 -29.60 -17.90
C PHE A 20 -32.85 -30.80 -18.01
N TYR A 21 -33.76 -30.78 -18.98
CA TYR A 21 -34.73 -31.86 -19.15
C TYR A 21 -34.16 -33.10 -19.85
N ALA A 22 -33.07 -32.96 -20.61
CA ALA A 22 -32.32 -34.11 -21.10
C ALA A 22 -31.69 -34.93 -19.96
N LEU A 23 -31.22 -34.25 -18.91
CA LEU A 23 -30.67 -34.89 -17.71
C LEU A 23 -31.76 -35.38 -16.74
N ASN A 24 -32.95 -34.78 -16.78
CA ASN A 24 -34.05 -35.08 -15.89
C ASN A 24 -35.32 -35.50 -16.66
N PRO A 25 -35.28 -36.61 -17.42
CA PRO A 25 -36.42 -37.01 -18.26
C PRO A 25 -37.67 -37.36 -17.45
N ASN A 26 -37.48 -37.83 -16.21
CA ASN A 26 -38.55 -38.32 -15.33
C ASN A 26 -39.27 -37.20 -14.56
N TYR A 27 -38.81 -35.95 -14.66
CA TYR A 27 -39.45 -34.82 -13.97
C TYR A 27 -40.85 -34.58 -14.53
N ARG A 28 -41.79 -34.18 -13.68
CA ARG A 28 -43.20 -34.01 -14.04
C ARG A 28 -43.46 -32.67 -14.74
N THR A 29 -42.66 -31.67 -14.40
CA THR A 29 -42.83 -30.31 -14.91
C THR A 29 -42.05 -30.08 -16.21
N ARG A 30 -42.53 -29.16 -17.05
CA ARG A 30 -41.86 -28.70 -18.27
C ARG A 30 -41.98 -27.19 -18.39
N LEU A 31 -40.85 -26.51 -18.57
CA LEU A 31 -40.84 -25.07 -18.81
C LEU A 31 -41.17 -24.78 -20.27
N VAL A 32 -42.09 -23.84 -20.49
CA VAL A 32 -42.43 -23.32 -21.81
C VAL A 32 -41.93 -21.89 -21.90
N LEU A 33 -41.10 -21.62 -22.90
CA LEU A 33 -40.51 -20.31 -23.11
C LEU A 33 -41.45 -19.42 -23.95
N HIS A 34 -41.76 -18.24 -23.43
CA HIS A 34 -42.43 -17.17 -24.16
C HIS A 34 -41.51 -15.96 -24.26
N THR A 35 -41.33 -15.44 -25.47
CA THR A 35 -40.37 -14.37 -25.75
C THR A 35 -41.05 -13.14 -26.31
N THR A 36 -40.67 -11.96 -25.82
CA THR A 36 -41.13 -10.66 -26.30
C THR A 36 -39.93 -9.73 -26.46
N ASP A 37 -39.96 -8.85 -27.46
CA ASP A 37 -38.92 -7.84 -27.68
C ASP A 37 -39.49 -6.43 -27.44
N SER A 38 -38.95 -5.71 -26.47
CA SER A 38 -39.31 -4.31 -26.20
C SER A 38 -38.54 -3.30 -27.05
N LYS A 39 -37.60 -3.77 -27.88
CA LYS A 39 -36.73 -2.92 -28.72
C LYS A 39 -35.98 -1.81 -27.96
N GLY A 40 -35.85 -1.95 -26.63
CA GLY A 40 -35.26 -0.94 -25.76
C GLY A 40 -36.20 0.16 -25.29
N ASP A 41 -37.45 0.17 -25.73
CA ASP A 41 -38.46 1.14 -25.30
C ASP A 41 -39.14 0.70 -23.98
N SER A 42 -39.37 1.65 -23.08
CA SER A 42 -39.94 1.34 -21.75
C SER A 42 -41.45 1.11 -21.78
N VAL A 43 -42.17 1.76 -22.70
CA VAL A 43 -43.61 1.59 -22.89
C VAL A 43 -43.89 0.26 -23.59
N GLU A 44 -43.11 -0.09 -24.61
CA GLU A 44 -43.19 -1.42 -25.23
C GLU A 44 -42.85 -2.53 -24.23
N ALA A 45 -41.86 -2.32 -23.34
CA ALA A 45 -41.55 -3.28 -22.28
C ALA A 45 -42.72 -3.50 -21.32
N LEU A 46 -43.42 -2.43 -20.93
CA LEU A 46 -44.62 -2.51 -20.09
C LEU A 46 -45.75 -3.27 -20.77
N SER A 47 -46.03 -2.95 -22.04
CA SER A 47 -47.04 -3.66 -22.85
C SER A 47 -46.70 -5.15 -22.99
N ALA A 48 -45.42 -5.47 -23.23
CA ALA A 48 -44.96 -6.85 -23.34
C ALA A 48 -45.15 -7.63 -22.04
N VAL A 49 -44.82 -7.03 -20.89
CA VAL A 49 -45.03 -7.69 -19.58
C VAL A 49 -46.51 -7.82 -19.25
N ASP A 50 -47.34 -6.83 -19.54
CA ASP A 50 -48.78 -6.94 -19.36
C ASP A 50 -49.35 -8.11 -20.18
N HIS A 51 -48.94 -8.25 -21.45
CA HIS A 51 -49.30 -9.39 -22.29
C HIS A 51 -48.79 -10.73 -21.72
N LEU A 52 -47.54 -10.80 -21.24
CA LEU A 52 -46.99 -12.01 -20.63
C LEU A 52 -47.75 -12.42 -19.37
N LEU A 53 -48.13 -11.46 -18.53
CA LEU A 53 -48.84 -11.72 -17.27
C LEU A 53 -50.32 -12.04 -17.48
N ASN A 54 -51.02 -11.27 -18.31
CA ASN A 54 -52.47 -11.38 -18.45
C ASN A 54 -52.90 -12.39 -19.52
N ASN A 55 -52.22 -12.41 -20.67
CA ASN A 55 -52.58 -13.28 -21.79
C ASN A 55 -51.89 -14.64 -21.68
N MET A 56 -50.57 -14.65 -21.46
CA MET A 56 -49.77 -15.88 -21.42
C MET A 56 -49.72 -16.52 -20.02
N LYS A 57 -50.03 -15.76 -18.96
CA LYS A 57 -50.05 -16.21 -17.56
C LYS A 57 -48.72 -16.86 -17.11
N VAL A 58 -47.62 -16.22 -17.47
CA VAL A 58 -46.27 -16.69 -17.11
C VAL A 58 -46.08 -16.77 -15.59
N GLN A 59 -45.26 -17.72 -15.15
CA GLN A 59 -44.99 -17.96 -13.72
C GLN A 59 -43.67 -17.35 -13.24
N ALA A 60 -42.81 -16.91 -14.16
CA ALA A 60 -41.57 -16.20 -13.89
C ALA A 60 -41.18 -15.36 -15.12
N ILE A 61 -40.44 -14.27 -14.90
CA ILE A 61 -39.94 -13.39 -15.97
C ILE A 61 -38.42 -13.27 -15.82
N ILE A 62 -37.68 -13.41 -16.93
CA ILE A 62 -36.22 -13.16 -16.96
C ILE A 62 -35.97 -11.95 -17.85
N GLY A 63 -35.28 -10.95 -17.32
CA GLY A 63 -35.10 -9.62 -17.90
C GLY A 63 -35.69 -8.52 -17.00
N PRO A 64 -35.60 -7.24 -17.40
CA PRO A 64 -34.98 -6.70 -18.62
C PRO A 64 -33.48 -6.36 -18.45
N GLU A 65 -32.88 -5.78 -19.50
CA GLU A 65 -31.46 -5.36 -19.54
C GLU A 65 -31.22 -3.92 -19.05
N THR A 66 -32.27 -3.13 -18.78
CA THR A 66 -32.13 -1.75 -18.29
C THR A 66 -32.74 -1.58 -16.90
N GLN A 67 -32.14 -0.71 -16.10
CA GLN A 67 -32.59 -0.47 -14.73
C GLN A 67 -33.96 0.21 -14.69
N LEU A 68 -34.21 1.19 -15.58
CA LEU A 68 -35.50 1.88 -15.66
C LEU A 68 -36.64 0.89 -15.94
N GLN A 69 -36.50 0.05 -16.97
CA GLN A 69 -37.49 -0.98 -17.26
C GLN A 69 -37.63 -1.94 -16.07
N SER A 70 -36.53 -2.34 -15.43
CA SER A 70 -36.60 -3.27 -14.29
C SER A 70 -37.40 -2.69 -13.12
N LYS A 71 -37.18 -1.41 -12.76
CA LYS A 71 -37.94 -0.72 -11.71
C LYS A 71 -39.43 -0.64 -12.08
N LEU A 72 -39.75 -0.28 -13.33
CA LEU A 72 -41.14 -0.21 -13.81
C LEU A 72 -41.83 -1.58 -13.83
N LEU A 73 -41.15 -2.61 -14.32
CA LEU A 73 -41.69 -3.96 -14.42
C LEU A 73 -41.84 -4.63 -13.04
N ALA A 74 -41.01 -4.27 -12.08
CA ALA A 74 -41.12 -4.75 -10.71
C ALA A 74 -42.47 -4.39 -10.05
N LEU A 75 -43.07 -3.24 -10.40
CA LEU A 75 -44.41 -2.86 -9.94
C LEU A 75 -45.48 -3.88 -10.39
N PHE A 76 -45.43 -4.29 -11.66
CA PHE A 76 -46.37 -5.25 -12.24
C PHE A 76 -46.11 -6.66 -11.71
N ALA A 77 -44.84 -7.08 -11.67
CA ALA A 77 -44.40 -8.36 -11.15
C ALA A 77 -44.83 -8.57 -9.68
N ASN A 78 -44.63 -7.56 -8.83
CA ASN A 78 -45.10 -7.56 -7.44
C ASN A 78 -46.62 -7.71 -7.34
N LYS A 79 -47.38 -6.92 -8.13
CA LYS A 79 -48.84 -6.96 -8.11
C LYS A 79 -49.36 -8.33 -8.56
N ALA A 80 -48.71 -8.93 -9.55
CA ALA A 80 -49.02 -10.26 -10.05
C ALA A 80 -48.46 -11.41 -9.17
N LYS A 81 -47.58 -11.10 -8.21
CA LYS A 81 -46.82 -12.09 -7.41
C LYS A 81 -46.01 -13.06 -8.27
N VAL A 82 -45.42 -12.54 -9.34
CA VAL A 82 -44.58 -13.28 -10.29
C VAL A 82 -43.12 -12.82 -10.12
N PRO A 83 -42.16 -13.72 -9.84
CA PRO A 83 -40.76 -13.34 -9.71
C PRO A 83 -40.18 -12.85 -11.04
N ILE A 84 -39.43 -11.75 -10.98
CA ILE A 84 -38.69 -11.18 -12.11
C ILE A 84 -37.18 -11.18 -11.80
N PHE A 85 -36.39 -11.77 -12.70
CA PHE A 85 -34.93 -11.86 -12.57
C PHE A 85 -34.27 -10.87 -13.53
N SER A 86 -33.83 -9.73 -12.99
CA SER A 86 -33.29 -8.60 -13.75
C SER A 86 -31.77 -8.65 -13.90
N PHE A 87 -31.29 -8.29 -15.10
CA PHE A 87 -29.87 -8.14 -15.39
C PHE A 87 -29.31 -6.75 -15.02
N ALA A 88 -30.14 -5.83 -14.55
CA ALA A 88 -29.79 -4.41 -14.48
C ALA A 88 -30.11 -3.75 -13.15
N ALA A 89 -31.29 -4.00 -12.58
CA ALA A 89 -31.67 -3.35 -11.33
C ALA A 89 -31.12 -4.08 -10.10
N PRO A 90 -30.74 -3.32 -9.06
CA PRO A 90 -30.48 -3.89 -7.76
C PRO A 90 -31.76 -4.49 -7.18
N SER A 91 -31.60 -5.50 -6.34
CA SER A 91 -32.68 -6.01 -5.51
C SER A 91 -33.17 -4.92 -4.55
N SER A 92 -34.46 -4.94 -4.20
CA SER A 92 -35.05 -3.94 -3.31
C SER A 92 -36.07 -4.56 -2.36
N LYS A 93 -36.04 -4.15 -1.10
CA LYS A 93 -37.06 -4.56 -0.10
C LYS A 93 -38.46 -4.04 -0.44
N GLU A 94 -38.54 -2.95 -1.21
CA GLU A 94 -39.80 -2.43 -1.75
C GLU A 94 -40.40 -3.39 -2.81
N TYR A 95 -39.53 -4.13 -3.51
CA TYR A 95 -39.88 -5.04 -4.58
C TYR A 95 -39.47 -6.49 -4.29
N PRO A 96 -40.18 -7.22 -3.40
CA PRO A 96 -39.78 -8.55 -2.96
C PRO A 96 -39.79 -9.64 -4.07
N TYR A 97 -40.44 -9.37 -5.21
CA TYR A 97 -40.42 -10.26 -6.37
C TYR A 97 -39.34 -9.88 -7.41
N LEU A 98 -38.54 -8.83 -7.16
CA LEU A 98 -37.43 -8.41 -8.03
C LEU A 98 -36.11 -9.03 -7.55
N PHE A 99 -35.54 -9.89 -8.38
CA PHE A 99 -34.26 -10.55 -8.16
C PHE A 99 -33.16 -9.95 -9.04
N GLN A 100 -32.00 -9.73 -8.45
CA GLN A 100 -30.80 -9.24 -9.12
C GLN A 100 -29.93 -10.42 -9.56
N ILE A 101 -29.83 -10.62 -10.87
CA ILE A 101 -28.96 -11.62 -11.50
C ILE A 101 -27.73 -10.97 -12.17
N LYS A 102 -27.28 -9.82 -11.67
CA LYS A 102 -26.01 -9.16 -12.00
C LYS A 102 -25.12 -9.06 -10.75
N GLU A 103 -23.86 -8.64 -10.91
CA GLU A 103 -23.00 -8.40 -9.74
C GLU A 103 -23.57 -7.28 -8.86
N ASP A 104 -23.22 -7.36 -7.58
CA ASP A 104 -23.62 -6.39 -6.57
C ASP A 104 -22.75 -5.12 -6.64
N GLU A 105 -23.38 -3.95 -6.55
CA GLU A 105 -22.75 -2.65 -6.71
C GLU A 105 -21.66 -2.38 -5.67
N SER A 106 -21.84 -2.84 -4.43
CA SER A 106 -20.81 -2.76 -3.38
C SER A 106 -19.59 -3.60 -3.75
N THR A 107 -19.82 -4.76 -4.36
CA THR A 107 -18.75 -5.66 -4.78
C THR A 107 -17.95 -5.07 -5.95
N MET A 108 -18.62 -4.41 -6.90
CA MET A 108 -17.96 -3.63 -7.96
C MET A 108 -17.15 -2.47 -7.38
N ALA A 109 -17.72 -1.71 -6.45
CA ALA A 109 -17.01 -0.59 -5.83
C ALA A 109 -15.74 -1.05 -5.11
N LYS A 110 -15.82 -2.14 -4.33
CA LYS A 110 -14.67 -2.74 -3.64
C LYS A 110 -13.59 -3.22 -4.61
N SER A 111 -13.96 -3.80 -5.76
CA SER A 111 -12.97 -4.24 -6.75
C SER A 111 -12.24 -3.07 -7.42
N ILE A 112 -12.96 -1.97 -7.70
CA ILE A 112 -12.36 -0.72 -8.20
C ILE A 112 -11.42 -0.13 -7.14
N VAL A 113 -11.85 -0.07 -5.88
CA VAL A 113 -11.01 0.42 -4.77
C VAL A 113 -9.73 -0.38 -4.66
N ALA A 114 -9.82 -1.71 -4.65
CA ALA A 114 -8.65 -2.58 -4.58
C ALA A 114 -7.70 -2.34 -5.76
N LEU A 115 -8.24 -2.09 -6.97
CA LEU A 115 -7.43 -1.80 -8.14
C LEU A 115 -6.71 -0.46 -7.99
N VAL A 116 -7.42 0.59 -7.62
CA VAL A 116 -6.86 1.94 -7.42
C VAL A 116 -5.81 1.95 -6.30
N GLU A 117 -6.07 1.24 -5.21
CA GLU A 117 -5.16 1.08 -4.08
C GLU A 117 -3.89 0.31 -4.47
N SER A 118 -4.00 -0.75 -5.28
CA SER A 118 -2.84 -1.54 -5.72
C SER A 118 -1.81 -0.73 -6.52
N TYR A 119 -2.24 0.37 -7.14
CA TYR A 119 -1.39 1.33 -7.86
C TYR A 119 -1.08 2.59 -7.03
N TYR A 120 -1.45 2.63 -5.76
CA TYR A 120 -1.24 3.75 -4.83
C TYR A 120 -1.87 5.08 -5.30
N TRP A 121 -2.94 5.00 -6.09
CA TRP A 121 -3.66 6.18 -6.56
C TRP A 121 -4.57 6.75 -5.47
N ARG A 122 -4.58 8.08 -5.32
CA ARG A 122 -5.33 8.78 -4.25
C ARG A 122 -6.43 9.70 -4.75
N ASN A 123 -6.36 10.10 -6.01
CA ASN A 123 -7.30 11.04 -6.63
C ASN A 123 -7.79 10.44 -7.95
N VAL A 124 -9.11 10.30 -8.09
CA VAL A 124 -9.74 9.71 -9.27
C VAL A 124 -10.82 10.64 -9.81
N THR A 125 -10.99 10.64 -11.14
CA THR A 125 -12.13 11.26 -11.81
C THR A 125 -13.13 10.19 -12.19
N PHE A 126 -14.41 10.44 -11.91
CA PHE A 126 -15.48 9.52 -12.28
C PHE A 126 -16.27 10.09 -13.46
N ILE A 127 -16.28 9.38 -14.59
CA ILE A 127 -17.09 9.68 -15.76
C ILE A 127 -18.22 8.65 -15.81
N TYR A 128 -19.46 9.10 -15.86
CA TYR A 128 -20.61 8.22 -15.93
C TYR A 128 -21.64 8.70 -16.95
N GLU A 129 -22.45 7.76 -17.43
CA GLU A 129 -23.57 8.07 -18.31
C GLU A 129 -24.74 8.60 -17.48
N ASP A 130 -25.31 9.75 -17.88
CA ASP A 130 -26.35 10.47 -17.13
C ASP A 130 -27.71 9.72 -17.15
N THR A 131 -27.72 8.62 -16.41
CA THR A 131 -28.81 7.64 -16.28
C THR A 131 -28.95 7.31 -14.80
N ASP A 132 -30.10 6.77 -14.38
CA ASP A 132 -30.30 6.32 -13.00
C ASP A 132 -29.19 5.35 -12.58
N ASP A 133 -28.81 4.43 -13.47
CA ASP A 133 -27.74 3.45 -13.23
C ASP A 133 -26.37 4.10 -12.99
N GLY A 134 -26.04 5.15 -13.76
CA GLY A 134 -24.79 5.89 -13.55
C GLY A 134 -24.78 6.71 -12.26
N ARG A 135 -25.95 7.15 -11.77
CA ARG A 135 -26.07 7.88 -10.50
C ARG A 135 -26.10 6.95 -9.30
N ASP A 136 -26.73 5.79 -9.43
CA ASP A 136 -26.97 4.83 -8.34
C ASP A 136 -25.68 4.11 -7.90
N ILE A 137 -24.65 3.99 -8.75
CA ILE A 137 -23.34 3.41 -8.37
C ILE A 137 -22.48 4.36 -7.53
N LEU A 138 -22.73 5.66 -7.60
CA LEU A 138 -21.88 6.68 -6.99
C LEU A 138 -21.80 6.60 -5.45
N PRO A 139 -22.90 6.40 -4.69
CA PRO A 139 -22.83 6.24 -3.25
C PRO A 139 -21.93 5.08 -2.82
N PHE A 140 -22.00 3.94 -3.51
CA PHE A 140 -21.16 2.77 -3.22
C PHE A 140 -19.68 3.06 -3.44
N LEU A 141 -19.34 3.79 -4.51
CA LEU A 141 -17.97 4.24 -4.76
C LEU A 141 -17.48 5.22 -3.70
N VAL A 142 -18.32 6.19 -3.31
CA VAL A 142 -17.95 7.20 -2.30
C VAL A 142 -17.69 6.54 -0.95
N GLU A 143 -18.57 5.63 -0.52
CA GLU A 143 -18.41 4.87 0.72
C GLU A 143 -17.12 4.04 0.68
N ALA A 144 -16.93 3.23 -0.36
CA ALA A 144 -15.77 2.34 -0.47
C ALA A 144 -14.44 3.11 -0.61
N PHE A 145 -14.42 4.27 -1.28
CA PHE A 145 -13.21 5.11 -1.37
C PHE A 145 -12.91 5.85 -0.07
N HIS A 146 -13.93 6.23 0.70
CA HIS A 146 -13.76 6.91 1.97
C HIS A 146 -12.99 6.05 2.97
N ASP A 147 -13.30 4.75 3.03
CA ASP A 147 -12.67 3.78 3.95
C ASP A 147 -11.14 3.67 3.79
N VAL A 148 -10.62 3.95 2.59
CA VAL A 148 -9.18 3.86 2.27
C VAL A 148 -8.52 5.21 1.95
N ASN A 149 -9.22 6.32 2.24
CA ASN A 149 -8.76 7.70 1.99
C ASN A 149 -8.34 7.92 0.51
N ILE A 150 -9.21 7.51 -0.41
CA ILE A 150 -9.15 7.85 -1.84
C ILE A 150 -10.25 8.89 -2.10
N ARG A 151 -9.98 9.89 -2.93
CA ARG A 151 -10.92 10.98 -3.23
C ARG A 151 -11.36 10.95 -4.68
N ILE A 152 -12.67 11.05 -4.89
CA ILE A 152 -13.23 11.37 -6.21
C ILE A 152 -13.11 12.88 -6.41
N SER A 153 -12.06 13.33 -7.09
CA SER A 153 -11.73 14.75 -7.25
C SER A 153 -12.69 15.48 -8.20
N HIS A 154 -13.14 14.79 -9.26
CA HIS A 154 -14.07 15.35 -10.22
C HIS A 154 -15.07 14.30 -10.70
N ARG A 155 -16.27 14.75 -11.07
CA ARG A 155 -17.35 13.93 -11.61
C ARG A 155 -17.84 14.55 -12.90
N SER A 156 -17.98 13.77 -13.98
CA SER A 156 -18.57 14.22 -15.23
C SER A 156 -19.69 13.27 -15.63
N ALA A 157 -20.87 13.84 -15.85
CA ALA A 157 -22.05 13.14 -16.35
C ALA A 157 -22.17 13.40 -17.85
N ILE A 158 -22.26 12.35 -18.65
CA ILE A 158 -22.35 12.44 -20.11
C ILE A 158 -23.69 11.83 -20.55
N SER A 159 -24.49 12.57 -21.31
CA SER A 159 -25.74 12.05 -21.89
C SER A 159 -25.46 10.99 -22.96
N ALA A 160 -26.35 10.01 -23.10
CA ALA A 160 -26.27 9.01 -24.18
C ALA A 160 -26.40 9.63 -25.59
N SER A 161 -27.11 10.76 -25.70
CA SER A 161 -27.40 11.46 -26.97
C SER A 161 -26.38 12.55 -27.32
N VAL A 162 -25.28 12.66 -26.58
CA VAL A 162 -24.30 13.73 -26.75
C VAL A 162 -23.53 13.62 -28.07
N THR A 163 -23.18 14.77 -28.63
CA THR A 163 -22.38 14.89 -29.87
C THR A 163 -20.88 14.72 -29.59
N LEU A 164 -20.09 14.39 -30.63
CA LEU A 164 -18.63 14.23 -30.45
C LEU A 164 -17.95 15.52 -29.95
N ASP A 165 -18.44 16.69 -30.35
CA ASP A 165 -17.88 17.99 -29.94
C ASP A 165 -18.15 18.29 -28.45
N GLU A 166 -19.33 17.90 -27.95
CA GLU A 166 -19.66 17.99 -26.53
C GLU A 166 -18.82 17.04 -25.68
N ILE A 167 -18.58 15.81 -26.13
CA ILE A 167 -17.63 14.89 -25.48
C ILE A 167 -16.25 15.52 -25.40
N ALA A 168 -15.76 16.10 -26.51
CA ALA A 168 -14.46 16.75 -26.54
C ALA A 168 -14.38 17.96 -25.58
N LYS A 169 -15.48 18.70 -25.42
CA LYS A 169 -15.58 19.81 -24.46
C LYS A 169 -15.49 19.30 -23.01
N GLU A 170 -16.22 18.25 -22.66
CA GLU A 170 -16.15 17.63 -21.33
C GLU A 170 -14.76 17.06 -21.03
N LEU A 171 -14.13 16.38 -22.00
CA LEU A 171 -12.77 15.88 -21.84
C LEU A 171 -11.74 17.00 -21.67
N ARG A 172 -11.85 18.12 -22.39
CA ARG A 172 -10.98 19.30 -22.18
C ARG A 172 -11.13 19.89 -20.78
N LYS A 173 -12.36 19.92 -20.25
CA LYS A 173 -12.62 20.33 -18.86
C LYS A 173 -11.90 19.38 -17.89
N ILE A 174 -11.98 18.08 -18.11
CA ILE A 174 -11.27 17.07 -17.30
C ILE A 174 -9.74 17.25 -17.37
N ILE A 175 -9.18 17.45 -18.56
CA ILE A 175 -7.75 17.72 -18.75
C ILE A 175 -7.31 18.97 -17.98
N SER A 176 -8.14 20.02 -17.94
CA SER A 176 -7.79 21.26 -17.23
C SER A 176 -7.61 21.07 -15.72
N PHE A 177 -8.21 20.01 -15.16
CA PHE A 177 -8.03 19.61 -13.75
C PHE A 177 -6.78 18.74 -13.52
N HIS A 178 -5.94 18.52 -14.55
CA HIS A 178 -4.71 17.72 -14.46
C HIS A 178 -4.96 16.27 -13.95
N THR A 179 -6.12 15.72 -14.27
CA THR A 179 -6.54 14.41 -13.78
C THR A 179 -5.87 13.29 -14.56
N THR A 180 -5.34 12.32 -13.85
CA THR A 180 -4.56 11.21 -14.42
C THR A 180 -5.32 9.89 -14.37
N ILE A 181 -6.14 9.66 -13.33
CA ILE A 181 -6.85 8.39 -13.14
C ILE A 181 -8.33 8.60 -13.38
N ILE A 182 -8.90 7.87 -14.33
CA ILE A 182 -10.27 8.05 -14.80
C ILE A 182 -11.02 6.73 -14.73
N ILE A 183 -12.12 6.72 -13.98
CA ILE A 183 -13.05 5.58 -13.89
C ILE A 183 -14.24 5.88 -14.80
N VAL A 184 -14.61 4.93 -15.65
CA VAL A 184 -15.67 5.08 -16.66
C VAL A 184 -16.80 4.09 -16.42
N HIS A 185 -18.01 4.63 -16.24
CA HIS A 185 -19.27 3.89 -16.09
C HIS A 185 -20.29 4.35 -17.13
N THR A 186 -20.07 3.94 -18.38
CA THR A 186 -20.90 4.28 -19.54
C THR A 186 -21.23 3.05 -20.38
N SER A 187 -22.31 3.12 -21.17
CA SER A 187 -22.61 2.11 -22.20
C SER A 187 -21.44 1.92 -23.19
N PRO A 188 -21.25 0.72 -23.78
CA PRO A 188 -20.14 0.46 -24.71
C PRO A 188 -20.14 1.36 -25.95
N SER A 189 -21.32 1.78 -26.42
CA SER A 189 -21.49 2.70 -27.54
C SER A 189 -21.00 4.12 -27.20
N LEU A 190 -21.33 4.63 -26.01
CA LEU A 190 -20.83 5.92 -25.53
C LEU A 190 -19.33 5.86 -25.23
N ALA A 191 -18.87 4.77 -24.61
CA ALA A 191 -17.45 4.52 -24.35
C ALA A 191 -16.62 4.54 -25.64
N SER A 192 -17.12 3.93 -26.72
CA SER A 192 -16.44 3.96 -28.03
C SER A 192 -16.22 5.40 -28.51
N LYS A 193 -17.24 6.27 -28.42
CA LYS A 193 -17.12 7.69 -28.79
C LYS A 193 -16.19 8.46 -27.85
N LEU A 194 -16.23 8.14 -26.55
CA LEU A 194 -15.39 8.74 -25.51
C LEU A 194 -13.91 8.46 -25.77
N PHE A 195 -13.53 7.20 -25.96
CA PHE A 195 -12.13 6.80 -26.15
C PHE A 195 -11.54 7.30 -27.47
N LEU A 196 -12.33 7.35 -28.54
CA LEU A 196 -11.90 7.95 -29.80
C LEU A 196 -11.55 9.45 -29.65
N ASN A 197 -12.30 10.19 -28.85
CA ASN A 197 -11.99 11.60 -28.55
C ASN A 197 -10.86 11.74 -27.54
N ALA A 198 -10.82 10.90 -26.51
CA ALA A 198 -9.74 10.86 -25.53
C ALA A 198 -8.38 10.64 -26.23
N ARG A 199 -8.33 9.74 -27.23
CA ARG A 199 -7.15 9.51 -28.06
C ARG A 199 -6.71 10.78 -28.80
N LYS A 200 -7.65 11.50 -29.44
CA LYS A 200 -7.37 12.76 -30.14
C LYS A 200 -6.83 13.85 -29.21
N LEU A 201 -7.22 13.81 -27.94
CA LEU A 201 -6.78 14.75 -26.91
C LEU A 201 -5.53 14.27 -26.14
N GLY A 202 -4.90 13.17 -26.54
CA GLY A 202 -3.70 12.64 -25.88
C GLY A 202 -3.95 12.00 -24.52
N MET A 203 -5.21 11.69 -24.18
CA MET A 203 -5.58 11.08 -22.90
C MET A 203 -5.46 9.56 -22.89
N VAL A 204 -5.01 8.92 -23.95
CA VAL A 204 -4.82 7.45 -24.04
C VAL A 204 -3.31 7.14 -24.15
N GLY A 205 -2.57 7.52 -23.12
CA GLY A 205 -1.10 7.44 -23.09
C GLY A 205 -0.55 7.33 -21.66
N LYS A 206 0.79 7.41 -21.49
CA LYS A 206 1.48 7.14 -20.20
C LYS A 206 1.01 7.97 -19.01
N GLU A 207 0.39 9.12 -19.25
CA GLU A 207 0.00 10.03 -18.17
C GLU A 207 -1.39 9.72 -17.62
N HIS A 208 -2.17 8.89 -18.31
CA HIS A 208 -3.56 8.61 -17.96
C HIS A 208 -3.80 7.12 -17.79
N ALA A 209 -4.48 6.75 -16.71
CA ALA A 209 -5.01 5.40 -16.51
C ALA A 209 -6.53 5.43 -16.61
N TRP A 210 -7.08 4.46 -17.34
CA TRP A 210 -8.52 4.30 -17.50
C TRP A 210 -8.97 2.99 -16.85
N ILE A 211 -9.99 3.07 -16.00
CA ILE A 211 -10.63 1.93 -15.37
C ILE A 211 -12.06 1.83 -15.89
N LEU A 212 -12.38 0.73 -16.56
CA LEU A 212 -13.70 0.42 -17.10
C LEU A 212 -14.46 -0.45 -16.13
N THR A 213 -15.67 -0.03 -15.79
CA THR A 213 -16.62 -0.82 -15.02
C THR A 213 -17.21 -1.97 -15.85
N GLU A 214 -17.95 -2.87 -15.20
CA GLU A 214 -18.71 -3.95 -15.84
C GLU A 214 -19.64 -3.45 -16.95
N LYS A 215 -20.26 -2.28 -16.77
CA LYS A 215 -21.12 -1.67 -17.79
C LYS A 215 -20.36 -1.31 -19.07
N THR A 216 -19.07 -1.00 -18.92
CA THR A 216 -18.24 -0.44 -20.00
C THR A 216 -17.31 -1.46 -20.63
N VAL A 217 -16.89 -2.51 -19.90
CA VAL A 217 -15.82 -3.44 -20.29
C VAL A 217 -16.06 -4.14 -21.64
N ASP A 218 -17.32 -4.32 -22.04
CA ASP A 218 -17.67 -4.92 -23.34
C ASP A 218 -17.23 -4.09 -24.54
N VAL A 219 -16.79 -2.84 -24.35
CA VAL A 219 -16.13 -2.04 -25.39
C VAL A 219 -14.83 -2.69 -25.91
N PHE A 220 -14.17 -3.54 -25.11
CA PHE A 220 -13.01 -4.32 -25.57
C PHE A 220 -13.36 -5.33 -26.68
N GLN A 221 -14.63 -5.71 -26.82
CA GLN A 221 -15.12 -6.62 -27.85
C GLN A 221 -15.66 -5.88 -29.09
N SER A 222 -15.26 -4.62 -29.26
CA SER A 222 -15.58 -3.83 -30.46
C SER A 222 -15.02 -4.50 -31.73
N THR A 223 -15.75 -4.37 -32.84
CA THR A 223 -15.27 -4.78 -34.17
C THR A 223 -14.57 -3.64 -34.91
N ASN A 224 -14.58 -2.42 -34.36
CA ASN A 224 -13.91 -1.27 -34.95
C ASN A 224 -12.48 -1.15 -34.39
N PHE A 225 -11.50 -1.33 -35.27
CA PHE A 225 -10.07 -1.28 -34.92
C PHE A 225 -9.65 0.04 -34.28
N ASP A 226 -10.18 1.19 -34.74
CA ASP A 226 -9.88 2.49 -34.14
C ASP A 226 -10.30 2.57 -32.67
N VAL A 227 -11.41 1.90 -32.32
CA VAL A 227 -11.89 1.83 -30.95
C VAL A 227 -10.96 0.93 -30.12
N ILE A 228 -10.59 -0.25 -30.63
CA ILE A 228 -9.66 -1.18 -29.95
C ILE A 228 -8.33 -0.47 -29.66
N GLU A 229 -7.76 0.19 -30.66
CA GLU A 229 -6.48 0.91 -30.51
C GLU A 229 -6.60 2.06 -29.50
N SER A 230 -7.75 2.75 -29.46
CA SER A 230 -8.01 3.82 -28.49
C SER A 230 -8.20 3.34 -27.03
N LEU A 231 -8.21 2.03 -26.79
CA LEU A 231 -8.37 1.44 -25.46
C LEU A 231 -7.05 0.92 -24.88
N GLN A 232 -5.94 1.03 -25.60
CA GLN A 232 -4.62 0.57 -25.13
C GLN A 232 -4.25 1.22 -23.78
N GLY A 233 -3.94 0.38 -22.79
CA GLY A 233 -3.64 0.81 -21.42
C GLY A 233 -4.87 1.01 -20.53
N ALA A 234 -6.09 0.80 -21.03
CA ALA A 234 -7.28 0.74 -20.19
C ALA A 234 -7.37 -0.62 -19.48
N LEU A 235 -7.73 -0.58 -18.20
CA LEU A 235 -8.05 -1.75 -17.38
C LEU A 235 -9.56 -1.87 -17.28
N GLY A 236 -10.11 -3.06 -17.48
CA GLY A 236 -11.55 -3.29 -17.36
C GLY A 236 -11.89 -4.39 -16.37
N LEU A 237 -13.04 -4.25 -15.72
CA LEU A 237 -13.56 -5.21 -14.76
C LEU A 237 -14.71 -5.98 -15.40
N ARG A 238 -14.52 -7.29 -15.59
CA ARG A 238 -15.56 -8.21 -16.07
C ARG A 238 -15.92 -9.18 -14.96
N PRO A 239 -17.21 -9.48 -14.70
CA PRO A 239 -17.57 -10.46 -13.68
C PRO A 239 -16.84 -11.79 -13.89
N TYR A 240 -16.23 -12.31 -12.82
CA TYR A 240 -15.48 -13.55 -12.86
C TYR A 240 -16.42 -14.74 -13.00
N VAL A 241 -16.15 -15.58 -13.99
CA VAL A 241 -16.82 -16.88 -14.16
C VAL A 241 -15.77 -17.98 -14.00
N PRO A 242 -15.87 -18.83 -12.96
CA PRO A 242 -14.93 -19.93 -12.75
C PRO A 242 -14.87 -20.88 -13.94
N ALA A 243 -13.67 -21.34 -14.28
CA ALA A 243 -13.48 -22.31 -15.35
C ALA A 243 -14.11 -23.66 -14.98
N SER A 244 -14.95 -24.19 -15.87
CA SER A 244 -15.56 -25.51 -15.72
C SER A 244 -15.72 -26.20 -17.07
N SER A 245 -15.81 -27.54 -17.06
CA SER A 245 -16.10 -28.31 -18.28
C SER A 245 -17.44 -27.94 -18.90
N ARG A 246 -18.43 -27.60 -18.07
CA ARG A 246 -19.75 -27.12 -18.50
C ARG A 246 -19.66 -25.78 -19.22
N LEU A 247 -18.89 -24.82 -18.68
CA LEU A 247 -18.65 -23.54 -19.32
C LEU A 247 -17.94 -23.70 -20.66
N TYR A 248 -16.90 -24.55 -20.72
CA TYR A 248 -16.19 -24.83 -21.96
C TYR A 248 -17.13 -25.37 -23.04
N ASN A 249 -17.96 -26.36 -22.71
CA ASN A 249 -18.94 -26.93 -23.64
C ASN A 249 -19.98 -25.90 -24.09
N LEU A 250 -20.52 -25.10 -23.16
CA LEU A 250 -21.46 -24.02 -23.50
C LEU A 250 -20.82 -23.01 -24.46
N LYS A 251 -19.60 -22.53 -24.16
CA LYS A 251 -18.86 -21.60 -25.04
C LYS A 251 -18.62 -22.21 -26.42
N ALA A 252 -18.23 -23.49 -26.51
CA ALA A 252 -18.01 -24.17 -27.79
C ALA A 252 -19.30 -24.31 -28.62
N ARG A 253 -20.42 -24.71 -27.99
CA ARG A 253 -21.73 -24.80 -28.66
C ARG A 253 -22.22 -23.44 -29.12
N TRP A 254 -22.09 -22.43 -28.27
CA TRP A 254 -22.46 -21.06 -28.59
C TRP A 254 -21.62 -20.55 -29.77
N HIS A 255 -20.31 -20.74 -29.73
CA HIS A 255 -19.42 -20.30 -30.80
C HIS A 255 -19.78 -20.97 -32.14
N ASN A 256 -20.03 -22.28 -32.14
CA ASN A 256 -20.47 -23.00 -33.34
C ASN A 256 -21.81 -22.48 -33.89
N TYR A 257 -22.77 -22.16 -33.02
CA TYR A 257 -24.07 -21.62 -33.43
C TYR A 257 -23.95 -20.20 -33.99
N PHE A 258 -23.30 -19.30 -33.24
CA PHE A 258 -23.20 -17.89 -33.57
C PHE A 258 -22.22 -17.62 -34.73
N TYR A 259 -21.12 -18.37 -34.85
CA TYR A 259 -20.21 -18.26 -35.99
C TYR A 259 -20.91 -18.61 -37.30
N ARG A 260 -21.67 -19.71 -37.33
CA ARG A 260 -22.41 -20.14 -38.52
C ARG A 260 -23.50 -19.15 -38.91
N LYS A 261 -24.15 -18.52 -37.92
CA LYS A 261 -25.29 -17.61 -38.15
C LYS A 261 -24.87 -16.15 -38.35
N TYR A 262 -23.74 -15.74 -37.78
CA TYR A 262 -23.24 -14.37 -37.73
C TYR A 262 -21.70 -14.33 -37.92
N PRO A 263 -21.21 -14.62 -39.14
CA PRO A 263 -19.78 -14.77 -39.41
C PRO A 263 -18.95 -13.49 -39.22
N THR A 264 -19.57 -12.31 -39.11
CA THR A 264 -18.87 -11.03 -38.85
C THR A 264 -18.59 -10.79 -37.36
N SER A 265 -19.04 -11.67 -36.44
CA SER A 265 -18.93 -11.50 -34.99
C SER A 265 -17.99 -12.52 -34.33
N VAL A 266 -16.96 -13.00 -35.06
CA VAL A 266 -16.08 -14.10 -34.65
C VAL A 266 -15.34 -13.85 -33.33
N THR A 267 -15.02 -12.58 -33.04
CA THR A 267 -14.22 -12.19 -31.87
C THR A 267 -15.04 -12.03 -30.59
N LYS A 268 -16.36 -12.13 -30.66
CA LYS A 268 -17.22 -11.94 -29.48
C LYS A 268 -17.25 -13.19 -28.61
N GLU A 269 -17.23 -12.98 -27.30
CA GLU A 269 -17.44 -14.05 -26.33
C GLU A 269 -18.91 -14.14 -25.90
N VAL A 270 -19.25 -15.24 -25.22
CA VAL A 270 -20.56 -15.40 -24.56
C VAL A 270 -20.68 -14.33 -23.46
N PRO A 271 -21.67 -13.43 -23.52
CA PRO A 271 -21.86 -12.43 -22.47
C PRO A 271 -22.20 -13.09 -21.13
N VAL A 272 -21.66 -12.56 -20.03
CA VAL A 272 -21.95 -13.07 -18.67
C VAL A 272 -23.46 -13.11 -18.36
N PRO A 273 -24.28 -12.10 -18.74
CA PRO A 273 -25.74 -12.18 -18.55
C PRO A 273 -26.37 -13.42 -19.19
N ALA A 274 -25.85 -13.88 -20.33
CA ALA A 274 -26.35 -15.09 -21.00
C ALA A 274 -26.02 -16.36 -20.20
N ILE A 275 -24.82 -16.42 -19.60
CA ILE A 275 -24.41 -17.52 -18.71
C ILE A 275 -25.30 -17.52 -17.45
N ARG A 276 -25.57 -16.36 -16.86
CA ARG A 276 -26.45 -16.26 -15.67
C ARG A 276 -27.90 -16.59 -15.97
N ALA A 277 -28.38 -16.26 -17.18
CA ALA A 277 -29.70 -16.68 -17.64
C ALA A 277 -29.82 -18.21 -17.70
N TYR A 278 -28.75 -18.90 -18.13
CA TYR A 278 -28.70 -20.36 -18.15
C TYR A 278 -28.90 -20.94 -16.73
N ASP A 279 -28.15 -20.44 -15.76
CA ASP A 279 -28.24 -20.89 -14.37
C ASP A 279 -29.57 -20.53 -13.71
N THR A 280 -30.12 -19.35 -14.03
CA THR A 280 -31.44 -18.92 -13.55
C THR A 280 -32.54 -19.87 -14.02
N VAL A 281 -32.47 -20.35 -15.27
CA VAL A 281 -33.41 -21.34 -15.80
C VAL A 281 -33.29 -22.68 -15.09
N TRP A 282 -32.07 -23.13 -14.78
CA TRP A 282 -31.85 -24.34 -14.00
C TRP A 282 -32.44 -24.21 -12.59
N ALA A 283 -32.21 -23.07 -11.93
CA ALA A 283 -32.80 -22.78 -10.62
C ALA A 283 -34.33 -22.83 -10.66
N LEU A 284 -34.92 -22.20 -11.67
CA LEU A 284 -36.37 -22.16 -11.85
C LEU A 284 -36.92 -23.56 -12.11
N ALA A 285 -36.35 -24.32 -13.04
CA ALA A 285 -36.82 -25.66 -13.38
C ALA A 285 -36.78 -26.60 -12.16
N GLU A 286 -35.70 -26.54 -11.37
CA GLU A 286 -35.59 -27.30 -10.13
C GLU A 286 -36.64 -26.86 -9.08
N SER A 287 -36.87 -25.54 -8.96
CA SER A 287 -37.85 -24.99 -8.04
C SER A 287 -39.29 -25.37 -8.41
N PHE A 288 -39.62 -25.39 -9.71
CA PHE A 288 -40.93 -25.80 -10.19
C PHE A 288 -41.19 -27.29 -9.99
N GLU A 289 -40.16 -28.14 -10.11
CA GLU A 289 -40.30 -29.57 -9.82
C GLU A 289 -40.54 -29.84 -8.33
N LYS A 290 -39.89 -29.06 -7.45
CA LYS A 290 -40.04 -29.19 -5.98
C LYS A 290 -41.32 -28.54 -5.44
N ALA A 291 -41.85 -27.52 -6.11
CA ALA A 291 -43.04 -26.82 -5.67
C ALA A 291 -44.30 -27.69 -5.77
N GLU A 292 -45.04 -27.80 -4.67
CA GLU A 292 -46.33 -28.49 -4.65
C GLU A 292 -47.38 -27.75 -5.50
N VAL A 293 -47.94 -28.45 -6.49
CA VAL A 293 -49.07 -27.99 -7.30
C VAL A 293 -50.30 -27.82 -6.39
N PRO A 294 -51.05 -26.70 -6.41
CA PRO A 294 -51.17 -25.71 -7.49
C PRO A 294 -50.76 -24.26 -7.12
N ARG A 295 -50.07 -24.01 -6.00
CA ARG A 295 -49.77 -22.63 -5.54
C ARG A 295 -48.41 -22.13 -6.01
N TYR A 296 -48.18 -22.11 -7.32
CA TYR A 296 -46.86 -21.81 -7.88
C TYR A 296 -46.30 -20.44 -7.47
N GLY A 297 -47.07 -19.35 -7.43
CA GLY A 297 -46.49 -18.00 -7.17
C GLY A 297 -45.64 -17.87 -5.90
N VAL A 298 -46.21 -18.12 -4.71
CA VAL A 298 -45.47 -18.01 -3.44
C VAL A 298 -44.61 -19.25 -3.17
N SER A 299 -45.08 -20.43 -3.56
CA SER A 299 -44.32 -21.67 -3.32
C SER A 299 -43.05 -21.73 -4.15
N VAL A 300 -43.10 -21.34 -5.42
CA VAL A 300 -41.91 -21.30 -6.30
C VAL A 300 -40.91 -20.25 -5.82
N LEU A 301 -41.38 -19.09 -5.35
CA LEU A 301 -40.51 -18.07 -4.76
C LEU A 301 -39.71 -18.64 -3.58
N ASN A 302 -40.40 -19.32 -2.67
CA ASN A 302 -39.78 -19.94 -1.50
C ASN A 302 -38.80 -21.05 -1.89
N GLU A 303 -39.10 -21.82 -2.93
CA GLU A 303 -38.18 -22.85 -3.41
C GLU A 303 -36.97 -22.24 -4.12
N VAL A 304 -37.14 -21.22 -4.97
CA VAL A 304 -36.05 -20.50 -5.65
C VAL A 304 -35.03 -19.94 -4.65
N LEU A 305 -35.50 -19.35 -3.56
CA LEU A 305 -34.64 -18.80 -2.51
C LEU A 305 -33.82 -19.87 -1.76
N LYS A 306 -34.28 -21.12 -1.77
CA LYS A 306 -33.58 -22.26 -1.15
C LYS A 306 -32.62 -22.95 -2.11
N VAL A 307 -32.70 -22.67 -3.42
CA VAL A 307 -31.86 -23.34 -4.40
C VAL A 307 -30.40 -22.97 -4.18
N LYS A 308 -29.57 -24.00 -4.08
CA LYS A 308 -28.11 -23.93 -4.12
C LYS A 308 -27.66 -24.82 -5.25
N LEU A 309 -27.21 -24.21 -6.35
CA LEU A 309 -26.83 -24.93 -7.56
C LEU A 309 -25.38 -24.61 -7.95
N ASN A 310 -24.66 -25.64 -8.38
CA ASN A 310 -23.36 -25.48 -9.03
C ASN A 310 -23.59 -25.26 -10.52
N GLY A 311 -23.73 -23.98 -10.87
CA GLY A 311 -24.07 -23.50 -12.19
C GLY A 311 -22.85 -23.40 -13.09
N ILE A 312 -23.09 -22.91 -14.31
CA ILE A 312 -22.03 -22.59 -15.27
C ILE A 312 -21.31 -21.30 -14.86
N SER A 313 -22.02 -20.37 -14.23
CA SER A 313 -21.46 -19.11 -13.72
C SER A 313 -20.68 -19.26 -12.40
N GLY A 314 -20.70 -20.45 -11.77
CA GLY A 314 -20.13 -20.72 -10.45
C GLY A 314 -21.18 -21.24 -9.48
N GLU A 315 -20.96 -21.04 -8.18
CA GLU A 315 -22.00 -21.32 -7.18
C GLU A 315 -23.11 -20.28 -7.31
N PHE A 316 -24.33 -20.72 -7.63
CA PHE A 316 -25.48 -19.85 -7.73
C PHE A 316 -26.38 -20.09 -6.52
N GLN A 317 -26.54 -19.02 -5.76
CA GLN A 317 -27.41 -18.93 -4.61
C GLN A 317 -27.93 -17.49 -4.53
N LEU A 318 -29.22 -17.33 -4.23
CA LEU A 318 -29.83 -16.04 -4.01
C LEU A 318 -29.84 -15.74 -2.52
N SER A 319 -29.11 -14.70 -2.12
CA SER A 319 -29.13 -14.17 -0.75
C SER A 319 -29.74 -12.78 -0.81
N GLU A 320 -30.78 -12.51 -0.01
CA GLU A 320 -31.49 -11.21 -0.02
C GLU A 320 -31.99 -10.76 -1.41
N GLY A 321 -32.25 -11.70 -2.31
CA GLY A 321 -32.71 -11.41 -3.67
C GLY A 321 -31.59 -11.09 -4.67
N LYS A 322 -30.32 -11.24 -4.30
CA LYS A 322 -29.16 -11.06 -5.20
C LYS A 322 -28.30 -12.31 -5.30
N VAL A 323 -27.67 -12.50 -6.46
CA VAL A 323 -26.71 -13.58 -6.70
C VAL A 323 -25.40 -13.30 -5.96
N LEU A 324 -24.80 -14.32 -5.34
CA LEU A 324 -23.48 -14.22 -4.72
C LEU A 324 -22.39 -13.91 -5.75
N SER A 325 -21.51 -12.98 -5.40
CA SER A 325 -20.41 -12.57 -6.28
C SER A 325 -19.26 -13.57 -6.28
N ASN A 326 -18.77 -13.90 -7.47
CA ASN A 326 -17.52 -14.63 -7.64
C ASN A 326 -16.30 -13.69 -7.79
N GLY A 327 -16.52 -12.37 -7.84
CA GLY A 327 -15.49 -11.35 -8.06
C GLY A 327 -15.39 -10.89 -9.51
N TYR A 328 -14.23 -10.36 -9.89
CA TYR A 328 -13.99 -9.73 -11.19
C TYR A 328 -12.69 -10.20 -11.84
N ASP A 329 -12.74 -10.53 -13.12
CA ASP A 329 -11.57 -10.58 -13.97
C ASP A 329 -11.10 -9.16 -14.31
N ILE A 330 -9.79 -8.93 -14.20
CA ILE A 330 -9.13 -7.70 -14.60
C ILE A 330 -8.60 -7.91 -16.02
N MET A 331 -9.16 -7.17 -16.97
CA MET A 331 -8.88 -7.26 -18.39
C MET A 331 -8.09 -6.03 -18.86
N THR A 332 -7.28 -6.19 -19.91
CA THR A 332 -6.64 -5.08 -20.64
C THR A 332 -6.89 -5.24 -22.14
N ALA A 333 -6.97 -4.13 -22.85
CA ALA A 333 -6.98 -4.15 -24.32
C ALA A 333 -5.60 -4.57 -24.87
N ILE A 334 -5.62 -5.35 -25.95
CA ILE A 334 -4.46 -5.68 -26.78
C ILE A 334 -4.83 -5.43 -28.26
N ASP A 335 -3.83 -5.38 -29.16
CA ASP A 335 -4.02 -4.96 -30.56
C ASP A 335 -5.13 -5.71 -31.31
N TYR A 336 -5.40 -6.97 -30.96
CA TYR A 336 -6.42 -7.82 -31.59
C TYR A 336 -7.41 -8.44 -30.61
N GLY A 337 -7.69 -7.78 -29.49
CA GLY A 337 -8.71 -8.23 -28.54
C GLY A 337 -8.46 -7.79 -27.11
N GLU A 338 -8.68 -8.72 -26.18
CA GLU A 338 -8.54 -8.47 -24.76
C GLU A 338 -7.75 -9.58 -24.08
N MET A 339 -7.09 -9.23 -22.98
CA MET A 339 -6.27 -10.14 -22.22
C MET A 339 -6.56 -10.01 -20.73
N ARG A 340 -6.69 -11.15 -20.06
CA ARG A 340 -6.79 -11.19 -18.60
C ARG A 340 -5.42 -10.98 -17.97
N VAL A 341 -5.28 -9.97 -17.13
CA VAL A 341 -4.04 -9.67 -16.36
C VAL A 341 -4.12 -10.12 -14.91
N GLY A 342 -5.33 -10.30 -14.39
CA GLY A 342 -5.56 -10.71 -13.02
C GLY A 342 -7.02 -11.03 -12.75
N TYR A 343 -7.29 -11.38 -11.50
CA TYR A 343 -8.63 -11.53 -10.97
C TYR A 343 -8.67 -10.93 -9.57
N TRP A 344 -9.84 -10.48 -9.16
CA TRP A 344 -10.14 -9.98 -7.82
C TRP A 344 -11.27 -10.82 -7.25
N THR A 345 -11.11 -11.31 -6.03
CA THR A 345 -12.19 -11.96 -5.28
C THR A 345 -12.45 -11.23 -3.96
N PRO A 346 -13.68 -11.26 -3.44
CA PRO A 346 -13.98 -10.64 -2.14
C PRO A 346 -13.14 -11.21 -0.98
N LEU A 347 -12.73 -12.48 -1.07
CA LEU A 347 -11.98 -13.18 0.00
C LEU A 347 -10.47 -12.96 -0.10
N GLU A 348 -9.91 -12.95 -1.31
CA GLU A 348 -8.45 -12.99 -1.51
C GLU A 348 -7.87 -11.69 -2.07
N GLY A 349 -8.70 -10.70 -2.41
CA GLY A 349 -8.27 -9.46 -3.05
C GLY A 349 -7.76 -9.68 -4.47
N ILE A 350 -6.82 -8.84 -4.92
CA ILE A 350 -6.25 -8.92 -6.28
C ILE A 350 -5.18 -10.01 -6.35
N ARG A 351 -5.32 -10.90 -7.32
CA ARG A 351 -4.30 -11.87 -7.73
C ARG A 351 -3.96 -11.73 -9.20
N ARG A 352 -2.68 -11.91 -9.52
CA ARG A 352 -2.20 -11.88 -10.91
C ARG A 352 -2.54 -13.18 -11.62
N ALA A 353 -2.94 -13.08 -12.88
CA ALA A 353 -3.11 -14.27 -13.72
C ALA A 353 -1.73 -14.86 -14.04
N HIS A 354 -1.62 -16.19 -14.09
CA HIS A 354 -0.44 -16.84 -14.66
C HIS A 354 -0.45 -16.62 -16.17
N LEU A 355 0.51 -15.84 -16.66
CA LEU A 355 0.70 -15.58 -18.08
C LEU A 355 1.15 -16.89 -18.77
N PRO A 356 0.55 -17.28 -19.91
CA PRO A 356 1.05 -18.41 -20.68
C PRO A 356 2.49 -18.16 -21.13
N ILE A 357 3.40 -19.07 -20.76
CA ILE A 357 4.85 -19.02 -20.99
C ILE A 357 5.23 -18.92 -22.49
N HIS A 358 4.29 -19.17 -23.40
CA HIS A 358 4.54 -19.23 -24.85
C HIS A 358 4.32 -17.92 -25.63
N LEU A 359 3.91 -16.82 -24.99
CA LEU A 359 3.96 -15.49 -25.60
C LEU A 359 4.95 -14.59 -24.84
N TYR A 360 6.10 -14.36 -25.47
CA TYR A 360 7.13 -13.34 -25.17
C TYR A 360 8.22 -13.68 -24.14
N SER A 361 9.34 -14.18 -24.67
CA SER A 361 10.67 -14.21 -24.03
C SER A 361 11.33 -12.82 -23.92
N GLY A 362 10.60 -11.81 -23.42
CA GLY A 362 11.12 -10.43 -23.34
C GLY A 362 10.36 -9.45 -22.44
N LEU A 363 9.20 -9.79 -21.88
CA LEU A 363 8.47 -8.90 -20.97
C LEU A 363 8.78 -9.23 -19.50
N GLY A 364 9.74 -8.53 -18.91
CA GLY A 364 10.02 -8.61 -17.49
C GLY A 364 8.89 -8.00 -16.64
N LYS A 365 8.51 -8.69 -15.56
CA LYS A 365 7.81 -8.25 -14.32
C LYS A 365 6.54 -7.37 -14.37
N GLU A 366 6.09 -6.84 -15.51
CA GLU A 366 4.92 -5.97 -15.64
C GLU A 366 3.95 -6.47 -16.73
N ALA A 367 2.72 -6.83 -16.35
CA ALA A 367 1.74 -7.51 -17.22
C ALA A 367 0.83 -6.57 -18.04
N VAL A 368 0.88 -5.25 -17.79
CA VAL A 368 0.05 -4.26 -18.50
C VAL A 368 0.94 -3.45 -19.43
N ASN A 369 0.63 -3.46 -20.73
CA ASN A 369 1.39 -2.71 -21.74
C ASN A 369 0.90 -1.26 -21.79
N TRP A 370 1.52 -0.38 -21.00
CA TRP A 370 1.29 1.06 -21.07
C TRP A 370 1.94 1.64 -22.35
N ARG A 371 1.30 2.63 -23.01
CA ARG A 371 1.78 3.18 -24.28
C ARG A 371 3.13 3.92 -24.12
N GLY A 372 4.23 3.17 -24.28
CA GLY A 372 5.61 3.62 -24.44
C GLY A 372 6.64 2.83 -23.61
N GLY A 373 6.39 1.54 -23.44
CA GLY A 373 7.34 0.56 -22.93
C GLY A 373 6.87 -0.09 -21.62
N PRO A 374 7.43 -1.24 -21.25
CA PRO A 374 7.08 -2.00 -20.04
C PRO A 374 7.64 -1.34 -18.76
N THR A 375 7.36 -0.07 -18.52
CA THR A 375 7.88 0.64 -17.35
C THR A 375 6.82 1.55 -16.73
N THR A 376 6.25 1.06 -15.62
CA THR A 376 5.54 1.77 -14.54
C THR A 376 4.20 2.41 -14.90
N ALA A 377 3.14 2.00 -14.18
CA ALA A 377 1.81 2.60 -14.25
C ALA A 377 1.86 4.13 -14.02
N PRO A 378 0.91 4.92 -14.57
CA PRO A 378 0.90 6.37 -14.40
C PRO A 378 0.92 6.72 -12.91
N LYS A 379 1.95 7.47 -12.46
CA LYS A 379 2.00 7.96 -11.08
C LYS A 379 0.96 9.07 -10.96
N GLY A 380 -0.19 8.76 -10.37
CA GLY A 380 -1.30 9.71 -10.24
C GLY A 380 -0.82 11.04 -9.65
N ARG A 381 -0.93 12.15 -10.40
CA ARG A 381 -0.56 13.47 -9.90
C ARG A 381 -1.60 13.93 -8.87
N VAL A 382 -1.15 14.28 -7.67
CA VAL A 382 -1.96 15.03 -6.70
C VAL A 382 -2.16 16.44 -7.27
N LEU A 383 -3.40 16.96 -7.22
CA LEU A 383 -3.79 18.30 -7.65
C LEU A 383 -2.72 19.35 -7.28
N GLN A 384 -1.93 19.78 -8.28
CA GLN A 384 -1.03 20.92 -8.16
C GLN A 384 -1.87 22.16 -8.49
N THR A 385 -2.30 22.89 -7.48
CA THR A 385 -3.15 24.09 -7.63
C THR A 385 -2.41 25.32 -8.18
N THR A 386 -1.16 25.21 -8.63
CA THR A 386 -0.45 26.33 -9.28
C THR A 386 0.62 25.83 -10.25
N PRO A 387 0.89 26.57 -11.34
CA PRO A 387 2.03 26.29 -12.21
C PRO A 387 3.31 26.31 -11.38
N THR A 388 4.21 25.37 -11.65
CA THR A 388 5.54 25.16 -11.05
C THR A 388 6.17 26.42 -10.46
N LYS A 389 5.79 26.78 -9.23
CA LYS A 389 6.51 27.74 -8.39
C LYS A 389 7.61 26.93 -7.72
N GLU A 390 8.86 27.19 -8.08
CA GLU A 390 10.00 26.59 -7.40
C GLU A 390 9.99 27.05 -5.93
N LEU A 391 10.07 26.10 -5.00
CA LEU A 391 10.10 26.44 -3.58
C LEU A 391 11.39 27.17 -3.24
N LYS A 392 11.25 28.35 -2.63
CA LYS A 392 12.37 29.15 -2.14
C LYS A 392 12.74 28.70 -0.73
N ILE A 393 13.88 28.04 -0.60
CA ILE A 393 14.34 27.49 0.68
C ILE A 393 15.45 28.36 1.24
N GLY A 394 15.20 28.99 2.39
CA GLY A 394 16.20 29.77 3.11
C GLY A 394 17.23 28.89 3.81
N VAL A 395 18.51 29.23 3.63
CA VAL A 395 19.63 28.54 4.29
C VAL A 395 20.57 29.58 4.90
N LEU A 396 21.02 29.31 6.13
CA LEU A 396 21.92 30.19 6.85
C LEU A 396 23.38 29.83 6.58
N ARG A 397 24.23 30.83 6.33
CA ARG A 397 25.68 30.63 6.16
C ARG A 397 26.42 30.84 7.49
N THR A 398 26.53 29.79 8.29
CA THR A 398 27.27 29.81 9.57
C THR A 398 28.76 29.53 9.38
N LYS A 399 29.62 30.49 9.77
CA LYS A 399 31.09 30.36 9.69
C LYS A 399 31.72 29.30 10.62
N PRO A 400 31.23 29.07 11.87
CA PRO A 400 31.90 28.14 12.79
C PRO A 400 31.46 26.67 12.67
N PHE A 401 30.33 26.36 12.03
CA PHE A 401 29.78 25.00 11.95
C PHE A 401 29.33 24.67 10.53
N LYS A 402 30.15 23.93 9.78
CA LYS A 402 29.89 23.54 8.39
C LYS A 402 29.25 22.15 8.23
N TYR A 403 29.21 21.35 9.30
CA TYR A 403 28.74 19.96 9.22
C TYR A 403 27.21 19.86 9.07
N PHE A 404 26.45 20.74 9.71
CA PHE A 404 24.99 20.77 9.61
C PHE A 404 24.53 21.42 8.31
N THR A 405 25.12 22.57 7.98
CA THR A 405 24.87 23.24 6.70
C THR A 405 26.08 24.09 6.30
N ASP A 406 26.60 23.83 5.10
CA ASP A 406 27.60 24.64 4.42
C ASP A 406 27.00 25.16 3.12
N VAL A 407 27.33 26.39 2.77
CA VAL A 407 26.75 27.06 1.62
C VAL A 407 27.88 27.54 0.72
N THR A 408 27.89 27.01 -0.49
CA THR A 408 28.81 27.40 -1.56
C THR A 408 28.04 28.17 -2.62
N TYR A 409 28.59 29.32 -3.01
CA TYR A 409 28.06 30.13 -4.09
C TYR A 409 28.85 29.82 -5.36
N ASP A 410 28.22 29.21 -6.35
CA ASP A 410 28.85 28.93 -7.64
C ASP A 410 28.72 30.17 -8.53
N VAL A 411 29.83 30.90 -8.68
CA VAL A 411 29.90 32.18 -9.41
C VAL A 411 29.63 31.99 -10.91
N GLU A 412 29.92 30.81 -11.48
CA GLU A 412 29.74 30.55 -12.91
C GLU A 412 28.29 30.24 -13.27
N LYS A 413 27.55 29.60 -12.35
CA LYS A 413 26.16 29.17 -12.58
C LYS A 413 25.13 30.10 -11.95
N ASN A 414 25.55 31.06 -11.11
CA ASN A 414 24.68 31.91 -10.32
C ASN A 414 23.69 31.11 -9.45
N VAL A 415 24.11 29.93 -8.96
CA VAL A 415 23.30 29.03 -8.14
C VAL A 415 23.93 28.88 -6.77
N THR A 416 23.10 28.96 -5.75
CA THR A 416 23.46 28.69 -4.36
C THR A 416 23.33 27.19 -4.09
N ASN A 417 24.42 26.53 -3.74
CA ASN A 417 24.40 25.11 -3.39
C ASN A 417 24.62 24.95 -1.88
N ALA A 418 23.72 24.23 -1.24
CA ALA A 418 23.83 23.89 0.18
C ALA A 418 24.28 22.43 0.31
N THR A 419 25.20 22.15 1.22
CA THR A 419 25.68 20.81 1.60
C THR A 419 25.61 20.64 3.11
N GLY A 420 25.58 19.41 3.62
CA GLY A 420 25.56 19.14 5.07
C GLY A 420 24.36 18.29 5.51
N PHE A 421 24.37 17.88 6.78
CA PHE A 421 23.42 16.91 7.32
C PHE A 421 21.95 17.33 7.14
N SER A 422 21.61 18.60 7.41
CA SER A 422 20.23 19.10 7.28
C SER A 422 19.73 19.05 5.83
N LYS A 423 20.63 19.24 4.85
CA LYS A 423 20.33 19.13 3.41
C LYS A 423 20.10 17.67 3.02
N ASP A 424 20.90 16.74 3.54
CA ASP A 424 20.75 15.31 3.23
C ASP A 424 19.42 14.75 3.80
N VAL A 425 19.03 15.18 4.99
CA VAL A 425 17.72 14.86 5.58
C VAL A 425 16.59 15.44 4.72
N PHE A 426 16.71 16.70 4.31
CA PHE A 426 15.74 17.34 3.42
C PHE A 426 15.58 16.60 2.08
N ASP A 427 16.70 16.24 1.45
CA ASP A 427 16.69 15.45 0.20
C ASP A 427 16.16 14.02 0.40
N ALA A 428 16.38 13.41 1.56
CA ALA A 428 15.76 12.13 1.90
C ALA A 428 14.24 12.24 2.03
N CYS A 429 13.74 13.29 2.68
CA CYS A 429 12.32 13.58 2.78
C CYS A 429 11.70 13.82 1.39
N LEU A 430 12.36 14.61 0.53
CA LEU A 430 11.90 14.84 -0.84
C LEU A 430 11.92 13.56 -1.70
N ARG A 431 12.91 12.69 -1.54
CA ARG A 431 12.94 11.38 -2.21
C ARG A 431 11.80 10.45 -1.78
N GLY A 432 11.30 10.63 -0.55
CA GLY A 432 10.11 9.92 -0.05
C GLY A 432 8.80 10.41 -0.67
N LEU A 433 8.78 11.59 -1.30
CA LEU A 433 7.59 12.12 -1.96
C LEU A 433 7.35 11.45 -3.32
N LEU A 434 6.08 11.18 -3.63
CA LEU A 434 5.66 10.55 -4.91
C LEU A 434 5.77 11.50 -6.12
N TYR A 435 6.18 12.75 -5.90
CA TYR A 435 6.28 13.80 -6.92
C TYR A 435 7.60 14.56 -6.79
N LYS A 436 8.10 15.04 -7.94
CA LYS A 436 9.30 15.87 -7.98
C LYS A 436 8.95 17.30 -7.56
N VAL A 437 9.57 17.77 -6.49
CA VAL A 437 9.43 19.16 -6.01
C VAL A 437 10.63 19.96 -6.50
N PRO A 438 10.44 20.91 -7.43
CA PRO A 438 11.52 21.83 -7.78
C PRO A 438 11.71 22.83 -6.64
N TYR A 439 12.95 23.05 -6.24
CA TYR A 439 13.31 23.98 -5.17
C TYR A 439 14.63 24.68 -5.49
N VAL A 440 14.80 25.87 -4.92
CA VAL A 440 16.02 26.68 -5.02
C VAL A 440 16.42 27.14 -3.63
N PHE A 441 17.70 27.00 -3.30
CA PHE A 441 18.24 27.53 -2.05
C PHE A 441 18.55 29.01 -2.18
N ILE A 442 18.24 29.77 -1.12
CA ILE A 442 18.58 31.18 -0.99
C ILE A 442 19.44 31.32 0.26
N SER A 443 20.68 31.76 0.09
CA SER A 443 21.61 31.95 1.19
C SER A 443 21.44 33.31 1.85
N TYR A 444 21.41 33.34 3.17
CA TYR A 444 21.45 34.57 3.96
C TYR A 444 22.75 34.66 4.75
N GLU A 445 23.48 35.75 4.55
CA GLU A 445 24.69 36.08 5.29
C GLU A 445 24.35 37.05 6.44
N ASN A 446 24.95 36.84 7.62
CA ASN A 446 24.74 37.65 8.83
C ASN A 446 23.28 37.74 9.32
N ALA A 447 22.45 36.73 9.06
CA ALA A 447 21.09 36.62 9.58
C ALA A 447 21.02 35.66 10.77
N THR A 448 19.93 35.73 11.53
CA THR A 448 19.58 34.75 12.56
C THR A 448 18.44 33.84 12.07
N TYR A 449 18.22 32.72 12.76
CA TYR A 449 17.05 31.88 12.49
C TYR A 449 15.73 32.62 12.77
N ASP A 450 15.71 33.59 13.70
CA ASP A 450 14.52 34.41 13.95
C ASP A 450 14.18 35.28 12.73
N ASP A 451 15.19 35.86 12.06
CA ASP A 451 15.00 36.63 10.83
C ASP A 451 14.46 35.75 9.70
N LEU A 452 14.96 34.52 9.57
CA LEU A 452 14.50 33.55 8.57
C LEU A 452 13.05 33.13 8.82
N VAL A 453 12.68 32.87 10.08
CA VAL A 453 11.30 32.56 10.47
C VAL A 453 10.37 33.72 10.11
N TRP A 454 10.79 34.96 10.38
CA TRP A 454 10.02 36.16 10.00
C TRP A 454 9.85 36.28 8.47
N LYS A 455 10.87 35.90 7.69
CA LYS A 455 10.80 35.87 6.22
C LYS A 455 9.87 34.80 5.68
N VAL A 456 9.76 33.65 6.35
CA VAL A 456 8.75 32.62 6.03
C VAL A 456 7.35 33.16 6.31
N TYR A 457 7.15 33.79 7.46
CA TYR A 457 5.86 34.39 7.84
C TYR A 457 5.40 35.46 6.83
N ASN A 458 6.32 36.31 6.37
CA ASN A 458 6.06 37.31 5.34
C ASN A 458 6.00 36.76 3.90
N GLN A 459 6.09 35.43 3.72
CA GLN A 459 6.04 34.74 2.42
C GLN A 459 7.14 35.15 1.42
N GLU A 460 8.30 35.65 1.92
CA GLU A 460 9.47 35.94 1.07
C GLU A 460 10.20 34.66 0.65
N ILE A 461 10.21 33.68 1.56
CA ILE A 461 10.72 32.31 1.38
C ILE A 461 9.65 31.32 1.81
N ASP A 462 9.63 30.13 1.21
CA ASP A 462 8.58 29.14 1.46
C ASP A 462 8.94 28.18 2.62
N ALA A 463 10.24 27.95 2.87
CA ALA A 463 10.72 27.09 3.97
C ALA A 463 12.15 27.44 4.40
N VAL A 464 12.60 26.92 5.54
CA VAL A 464 13.97 27.05 6.04
C VAL A 464 14.55 25.67 6.33
N VAL A 465 15.78 25.42 5.89
CA VAL A 465 16.52 24.18 6.17
C VAL A 465 17.78 24.53 6.94
N GLY A 466 17.96 23.90 8.11
CA GLY A 466 19.09 24.14 8.99
C GLY A 466 18.86 23.56 10.38
N ASP A 467 19.84 23.74 11.27
CA ASP A 467 19.85 23.32 12.68
C ASP A 467 19.03 24.24 13.61
N SER A 468 17.86 24.70 13.16
CA SER A 468 16.99 25.58 13.94
C SER A 468 16.33 24.84 15.11
N THR A 469 16.47 25.39 16.32
CA THR A 469 15.74 24.91 17.50
C THR A 469 14.28 25.34 17.45
N ILE A 470 13.38 24.39 17.72
CA ILE A 470 11.95 24.66 17.90
C ILE A 470 11.77 25.40 19.23
N LEU A 471 11.32 26.64 19.16
CA LEU A 471 11.05 27.51 20.31
C LEU A 471 9.60 27.98 20.27
N PRO A 472 8.93 28.15 21.42
CA PRO A 472 7.54 28.59 21.47
C PRO A 472 7.29 29.90 20.72
N ASN A 473 8.20 30.87 20.82
CA ASN A 473 8.10 32.16 20.12
C ASN A 473 8.16 32.03 18.59
N ARG A 474 8.84 31.01 18.05
CA ARG A 474 8.90 30.75 16.60
C ARG A 474 7.67 29.99 16.12
N SER A 475 7.15 29.09 16.94
CA SER A 475 5.96 28.28 16.64
C SER A 475 4.67 29.11 16.55
N GLU A 476 4.67 30.34 17.05
CA GLU A 476 3.57 31.30 16.83
C GLU A 476 3.50 31.82 15.39
N TYR A 477 4.63 31.84 14.67
CA TYR A 477 4.73 32.42 13.33
C TYR A 477 4.81 31.38 12.21
N VAL A 478 5.41 30.22 12.48
CA VAL A 478 5.61 29.16 11.48
C VAL A 478 5.35 27.78 12.06
N ASP A 479 4.90 26.88 11.19
CA ASP A 479 4.78 25.46 11.52
C ASP A 479 6.14 24.77 11.41
N PHE A 480 6.41 23.83 12.32
CA PHE A 480 7.61 23.01 12.33
C PHE A 480 7.31 21.56 11.95
N THR A 481 8.27 20.91 11.30
CA THR A 481 8.25 19.46 11.08
C THR A 481 8.56 18.70 12.38
N ALA A 482 8.40 17.37 12.36
CA ALA A 482 8.97 16.53 13.41
C ALA A 482 10.49 16.77 13.55
N THR A 483 11.01 16.66 14.77
CA THR A 483 12.46 16.77 15.02
C THR A 483 13.17 15.59 14.38
N TYR A 484 14.24 15.88 13.63
CA TYR A 484 15.11 14.85 13.04
C TYR A 484 16.38 14.61 13.87
N SER A 485 16.58 15.39 14.95
CA SER A 485 17.69 15.27 15.88
C SER A 485 17.26 15.75 17.27
N ASP A 486 17.32 14.87 18.25
CA ASP A 486 17.02 15.18 19.65
C ASP A 486 18.32 15.61 20.34
N LEU A 487 18.71 16.87 20.14
CA LEU A 487 19.89 17.45 20.79
C LEU A 487 19.47 18.31 21.98
N GLY A 488 19.90 17.90 23.17
CA GLY A 488 19.75 18.66 24.41
C GLY A 488 20.91 19.62 24.66
N VAL A 489 20.74 20.52 25.63
CA VAL A 489 21.82 21.43 26.08
C VAL A 489 22.83 20.64 26.92
N GLY A 490 24.10 20.66 26.50
CA GLY A 490 25.21 20.04 27.21
C GLY A 490 26.28 21.06 27.60
N THR A 491 26.88 20.90 28.79
CA THR A 491 28.02 21.72 29.22
C THR A 491 29.33 21.03 28.85
N VAL A 492 30.15 21.66 28.02
CA VAL A 492 31.49 21.16 27.70
C VAL A 492 32.47 21.67 28.77
N GLY A 493 32.87 20.76 29.67
CA GLY A 493 33.90 21.02 30.68
C GLY A 493 35.27 20.53 30.20
N LYS A 494 36.30 21.37 30.34
CA LYS A 494 37.68 20.93 30.11
C LYS A 494 38.09 19.99 31.25
N ILE A 495 38.37 18.73 30.93
CA ILE A 495 38.96 17.79 31.89
C ILE A 495 40.40 18.24 32.15
N LYS A 496 40.73 18.56 33.41
CA LYS A 496 42.12 18.83 33.83
C LYS A 496 42.85 17.49 33.98
N GLU A 497 44.12 17.45 33.54
CA GLU A 497 44.98 16.28 33.67
C GLU A 497 45.13 15.84 35.14
N HIS A 498 45.32 14.54 35.37
CA HIS A 498 45.45 13.97 36.71
C HIS A 498 46.77 14.43 37.36
N ASP A 499 46.64 15.17 38.46
CA ASP A 499 47.78 15.62 39.25
C ASP A 499 48.38 14.44 40.05
N MET A 500 49.61 14.03 39.73
CA MET A 500 50.29 12.88 40.36
C MET A 500 50.45 13.03 41.88
N TRP A 501 50.45 14.26 42.39
CA TRP A 501 50.59 14.57 43.82
C TRP A 501 49.24 14.72 44.54
N PHE A 502 48.16 14.21 43.96
CA PHE A 502 46.81 14.26 44.56
C PHE A 502 46.77 13.75 46.00
N PHE A 503 47.57 12.73 46.34
CA PHE A 503 47.61 12.15 47.69
C PHE A 503 48.18 13.07 48.78
N LEU A 504 48.92 14.14 48.43
CA LEU A 504 49.45 15.10 49.40
C LEU A 504 48.47 16.24 49.71
N LYS A 505 47.49 16.50 48.83
CA LYS A 505 46.50 17.59 48.97
C LYS A 505 45.52 17.47 50.14
N PRO A 506 45.14 16.29 50.67
CA PRO A 506 44.17 16.18 51.75
C PRO A 506 44.66 16.75 53.09
N LEU A 507 45.97 16.81 53.30
CA LEU A 507 46.59 17.21 54.56
C LEU A 507 47.32 18.54 54.40
N HIS A 508 47.02 19.49 55.28
CA HIS A 508 47.70 20.77 55.33
C HIS A 508 49.21 20.57 55.62
N TRP A 509 50.07 21.39 55.02
CA TRP A 509 51.54 21.24 55.13
C TRP A 509 52.03 21.21 56.59
N GLY A 510 51.35 21.94 57.47
CA GLY A 510 51.63 21.95 58.91
C GLY A 510 51.43 20.57 59.55
N VAL A 511 50.43 19.79 59.12
CA VAL A 511 50.19 18.45 59.63
C VAL A 511 51.28 17.47 59.17
N TRP A 512 51.71 17.60 57.91
CA TRP A 512 52.84 16.83 57.38
C TRP A 512 54.12 17.10 58.17
N LEU A 513 54.43 18.36 58.45
CA LEU A 513 55.56 18.73 59.29
C LEU A 513 55.44 18.17 60.70
N THR A 514 54.26 18.27 61.33
CA THR A 514 54.08 17.75 62.69
C THR A 514 54.24 16.23 62.73
N SER A 515 53.78 15.51 61.70
CA SER A 515 53.95 14.06 61.61
C SER A 515 55.42 13.64 61.40
N ILE A 516 56.15 14.38 60.58
CA ILE A 516 57.60 14.16 60.41
C ILE A 516 58.33 14.49 61.72
N GLY A 517 57.98 15.59 62.37
CA GLY A 517 58.54 16.00 63.66
C GLY A 517 58.23 15.01 64.79
N SER A 518 57.02 14.45 64.83
CA SER A 518 56.64 13.42 65.80
C SER A 518 57.40 12.11 65.57
N LEU A 519 57.64 11.73 64.32
CA LEU A 519 58.46 10.56 63.99
C LEU A 519 59.91 10.76 64.45
N ILE A 520 60.51 11.93 64.16
CA ILE A 520 61.89 12.24 64.57
C ILE A 520 62.02 12.24 66.10
N THR A 521 61.09 12.90 66.80
CA THR A 521 61.10 12.93 68.28
C THR A 521 60.91 11.54 68.88
N THR A 522 60.03 10.71 68.30
CA THR A 522 59.88 9.30 68.72
C THR A 522 61.16 8.51 68.52
N CYS A 523 61.85 8.66 67.39
CA CYS A 523 63.16 8.04 67.16
C CYS A 523 64.22 8.51 68.18
N ILE A 524 64.22 9.79 68.55
CA ILE A 524 65.13 10.35 69.56
C ILE A 524 64.82 9.79 70.96
N VAL A 525 63.54 9.69 71.34
CA VAL A 525 63.13 9.12 72.63
C VAL A 525 63.53 7.65 72.73
N ILE A 526 63.29 6.86 71.69
CA ILE A 526 63.72 5.46 71.62
C ILE A 526 65.24 5.37 71.75
N TRP A 527 65.98 6.23 71.03
CA TRP A 527 67.45 6.29 71.15
C TRP A 527 67.92 6.59 72.57
N ILE A 528 67.28 7.52 73.27
CA ILE A 528 67.63 7.87 74.66
C ILE A 528 67.35 6.69 75.60
N ILE A 529 66.19 6.03 75.49
CA ILE A 529 65.84 4.86 76.31
C ILE A 529 66.86 3.74 76.09
N GLU A 530 67.24 3.48 74.84
CA GLU A 530 68.20 2.43 74.50
C GLU A 530 69.62 2.79 74.98
N ASN A 531 69.99 4.07 74.98
CA ASN A 531 71.27 4.54 75.49
C ASN A 531 71.34 4.54 77.03
N MET A 532 70.21 4.69 77.72
CA MET A 532 70.09 4.60 79.18
C MET A 532 70.09 3.17 79.69
N ASN A 533 69.69 2.19 78.86
CA ASN A 533 69.66 0.76 79.22
C ASN A 533 70.99 0.02 78.95
N LYS A 534 72.10 0.76 78.84
CA LYS A 534 73.44 0.20 78.67
C LYS A 534 73.99 -0.28 80.02
N GLU A 535 73.75 -1.55 80.38
CA GLU A 535 74.60 -2.22 81.35
C GLU A 535 75.95 -2.64 80.71
N PRO A 536 77.07 -2.56 81.44
CA PRO A 536 78.39 -2.70 80.84
C PRO A 536 78.79 -4.18 80.75
N LYS A 537 78.79 -4.73 79.52
CA LYS A 537 79.87 -5.54 78.89
C LYS A 537 79.30 -6.57 77.89
N GLY A 538 79.60 -6.34 76.61
CA GLY A 538 79.50 -7.32 75.52
C GLY A 538 79.99 -6.69 74.20
N PRO A 539 80.74 -7.41 73.34
CA PRO A 539 81.50 -6.82 72.22
C PRO A 539 80.62 -6.29 71.07
N PRO A 540 81.16 -5.43 70.18
CA PRO A 540 80.36 -4.50 69.39
C PRO A 540 79.73 -5.15 68.16
N SER A 541 78.48 -5.58 68.28
CA SER A 541 77.64 -5.96 67.14
C SER A 541 76.18 -5.54 67.36
N GLN A 542 75.96 -4.29 67.79
CA GLN A 542 74.61 -3.80 68.07
C GLN A 542 74.34 -2.43 67.41
N TYR A 543 74.41 -2.42 66.08
CA TYR A 543 73.69 -1.44 65.24
C TYR A 543 72.37 -2.04 64.69
N ILE A 544 71.92 -3.18 65.22
CA ILE A 544 70.74 -3.93 64.74
C ILE A 544 69.42 -3.42 65.35
N GLY A 545 69.45 -2.62 66.42
CA GLY A 545 68.24 -2.06 67.04
C GLY A 545 67.58 -0.93 66.24
N PHE A 546 68.38 -0.04 65.64
CA PHE A 546 67.85 1.13 64.94
C PHE A 546 67.03 0.79 63.69
N GLY A 547 67.53 -0.14 62.87
CA GLY A 547 66.87 -0.50 61.61
C GLY A 547 65.61 -1.34 61.82
N SER A 548 65.60 -2.23 62.82
CA SER A 548 64.50 -3.18 63.04
C SER A 548 63.27 -2.55 63.69
N ILE A 549 63.46 -1.64 64.66
CA ILE A 549 62.35 -0.90 65.30
C ILE A 549 61.77 0.15 64.35
N PHE A 550 62.63 0.85 63.59
CA PHE A 550 62.17 1.78 62.55
C PHE A 550 61.35 1.06 61.47
N TRP A 551 61.77 -0.15 61.08
CA TRP A 551 61.04 -0.97 60.11
C TRP A 551 59.69 -1.46 60.64
N LEU A 552 59.58 -1.76 61.94
CA LEU A 552 58.31 -2.11 62.59
C LEU A 552 57.34 -0.94 62.64
N ILE A 553 57.80 0.27 62.96
CA ILE A 553 56.95 1.48 62.96
C ILE A 553 56.46 1.77 61.53
N LEU A 554 57.34 1.69 60.54
CA LEU A 554 56.98 1.87 59.13
C LEU A 554 55.95 0.81 58.68
N LEU A 555 56.16 -0.45 59.05
CA LEU A 555 55.22 -1.54 58.76
C LEU A 555 53.85 -1.31 59.42
N THR A 556 53.79 -0.83 60.67
CA THR A 556 52.51 -0.57 61.33
C THR A 556 51.69 0.53 60.67
N ILE A 557 52.32 1.57 60.12
CA ILE A 557 51.63 2.65 59.39
C ILE A 557 51.06 2.11 58.06
N PHE A 558 51.82 1.29 57.34
CA PHE A 558 51.35 0.66 56.09
C PHE A 558 50.33 -0.48 56.31
N PHE A 559 50.43 -1.24 57.41
CA PHE A 559 49.49 -2.33 57.74
C PHE A 559 48.20 -1.85 58.39
N ALA A 560 48.20 -0.74 59.15
CA ALA A 560 46.96 -0.19 59.71
C ALA A 560 45.94 0.17 58.60
N GLN A 561 46.42 0.42 57.38
CA GLN A 561 45.59 0.75 56.21
C GLN A 561 45.05 -0.49 55.47
N SER A 562 45.59 -1.70 55.69
CA SER A 562 45.16 -2.93 55.00
C SER A 562 44.03 -3.69 55.69
N SER A 563 43.70 -3.38 56.94
CA SER A 563 42.58 -4.00 57.67
C SER A 563 41.20 -3.46 57.25
N LEU A 564 41.16 -2.44 56.37
CA LEU A 564 39.93 -1.78 55.96
C LEU A 564 39.81 -1.66 54.42
N SER A 565 40.12 -2.72 53.67
CA SER A 565 39.52 -2.91 52.34
C SER A 565 39.80 -4.29 51.72
N PHE A 566 38.72 -4.91 51.26
CA PHE A 566 38.62 -5.72 50.04
C PHE A 566 39.01 -7.22 50.04
N SER A 567 38.17 -7.97 49.31
CA SER A 567 38.01 -9.43 49.34
C SER A 567 39.01 -10.23 48.47
N LEU A 568 39.27 -11.44 48.93
CA LEU A 568 40.28 -12.46 48.57
C LEU A 568 40.37 -13.01 47.12
N ARG A 569 39.80 -12.40 46.07
CA ARG A 569 39.92 -12.97 44.68
C ARG A 569 41.05 -12.41 43.81
N ASP A 570 41.63 -11.26 44.15
CA ASP A 570 42.71 -10.64 43.35
C ASP A 570 44.13 -11.02 43.80
N ILE A 571 44.24 -11.94 44.77
CA ILE A 571 45.53 -12.26 45.43
C ILE A 571 46.33 -13.32 44.64
N GLU A 572 45.69 -14.23 43.91
CA GLU A 572 46.43 -15.25 43.15
C GLU A 572 47.15 -14.68 41.91
N GLU A 573 46.58 -13.66 41.25
CA GLU A 573 47.15 -13.13 40.01
C GLU A 573 48.32 -12.15 40.24
N LYS A 574 48.38 -11.51 41.42
CA LYS A 574 49.44 -10.55 41.77
C LYS A 574 50.57 -11.16 42.61
N ALA A 575 50.33 -12.26 43.32
CA ALA A 575 51.38 -12.98 44.05
C ALA A 575 52.43 -13.62 43.11
N VAL A 576 52.01 -14.02 41.90
CA VAL A 576 52.93 -14.58 40.88
C VAL A 576 53.90 -13.51 40.34
N LYS A 577 53.44 -12.25 40.18
CA LYS A 577 54.28 -11.15 39.67
C LYS A 577 55.32 -10.67 40.68
N ILE A 578 55.06 -10.75 41.97
CA ILE A 578 56.01 -10.32 43.01
C ILE A 578 57.08 -11.40 43.27
N ARG A 579 56.74 -12.69 43.10
CA ARG A 579 57.72 -13.79 43.20
C ARG A 579 58.73 -13.82 42.06
N ILE A 580 58.35 -13.32 40.87
CA ILE A 580 59.25 -13.15 39.71
C ILE A 580 60.24 -12.00 39.93
N PHE A 581 59.82 -10.89 40.56
CA PHE A 581 60.72 -9.78 40.83
C PHE A 581 61.78 -10.11 41.90
N TYR A 582 61.44 -10.99 42.85
CA TYR A 582 62.37 -11.45 43.90
C TYR A 582 63.42 -12.46 43.40
N LEU A 583 63.13 -13.20 42.31
CA LEU A 583 64.06 -14.14 41.68
C LEU A 583 65.06 -13.46 40.73
N VAL A 584 64.73 -12.29 40.17
CA VAL A 584 65.58 -11.57 39.21
C VAL A 584 66.72 -10.77 39.89
N THR A 585 66.63 -10.48 41.19
CA THR A 585 67.63 -9.69 41.93
C THR A 585 68.75 -10.49 42.62
N ARG A 586 68.83 -11.81 42.46
CA ARG A 586 69.90 -12.65 43.04
C ARG A 586 70.47 -13.67 42.05
N GLY A 587 71.57 -13.30 41.38
CA GLY A 587 72.60 -14.25 40.94
C GLY A 587 72.74 -14.47 39.44
N ALA A 588 73.76 -13.84 38.84
CA ALA A 588 74.34 -14.23 37.56
C ALA A 588 75.03 -15.61 37.68
N TYR A 589 74.95 -16.44 36.63
CA TYR A 589 76.02 -17.23 36.00
C TYR A 589 75.43 -18.42 35.19
N LEU A 590 76.08 -18.66 34.04
CA LEU A 590 76.00 -19.79 33.11
C LEU A 590 74.93 -19.78 32.00
N ASP A 591 75.42 -19.38 30.81
CA ASP A 591 75.31 -20.10 29.54
C ASP A 591 74.89 -21.57 29.67
N HIS A 592 73.90 -21.99 28.89
CA HIS A 592 74.07 -22.89 27.73
C HIS A 592 72.67 -23.35 27.30
N TRP A 593 72.42 -23.32 25.98
CA TRP A 593 71.59 -24.31 25.29
C TRP A 593 70.07 -24.34 25.61
N ILE A 594 69.14 -24.43 24.67
CA ILE A 594 69.18 -24.43 23.22
C ILE A 594 67.74 -24.33 22.75
N HIS A 595 67.65 -23.87 21.51
CA HIS A 595 66.63 -24.05 20.49
C HIS A 595 65.26 -24.64 20.80
N SER A 596 64.39 -24.13 19.93
CA SER A 596 63.41 -24.86 19.14
C SER A 596 62.01 -24.64 19.70
N ASN A 597 60.99 -24.37 18.92
CA ASN A 597 60.83 -24.12 17.50
C ASN A 597 59.31 -23.88 17.34
N ILE A 598 58.91 -23.31 16.21
CA ILE A 598 57.61 -23.56 15.55
C ILE A 598 56.39 -22.78 16.08
N ASP A 599 56.17 -21.69 15.35
CA ASP A 599 54.93 -21.21 14.71
C ASP A 599 53.68 -22.11 14.66
N PHE A 600 52.50 -21.47 14.60
CA PHE A 600 51.49 -21.48 13.52
C PHE A 600 50.14 -21.03 14.12
N THR A 601 49.68 -19.80 13.85
CA THR A 601 48.66 -19.38 12.84
C THR A 601 47.19 -19.77 13.11
N VAL A 602 46.33 -18.75 12.95
CA VAL A 602 45.04 -18.74 12.23
C VAL A 602 43.93 -19.66 12.76
N ASP A 603 42.79 -19.09 13.18
CA ASP A 603 41.62 -19.11 12.29
C ASP A 603 40.54 -18.07 12.62
N SER A 604 39.87 -17.75 11.53
CA SER A 604 38.81 -16.83 11.22
C SER A 604 37.42 -17.27 11.69
N ARG A 605 36.48 -16.33 11.55
CA ARG A 605 35.06 -16.40 11.92
C ARG A 605 34.31 -17.56 11.24
N ALA A 606 33.41 -18.21 11.99
CA ALA A 606 32.02 -18.49 11.59
C ALA A 606 31.26 -19.17 12.75
N ILE A 607 30.33 -18.45 13.39
CA ILE A 607 28.85 -18.61 13.33
C ILE A 607 28.26 -17.33 13.92
#